data_AF-A0A662AIC9-F1
#
_entry.id   AF-A0A662AIC9-F1
#
_cell.length_a   1.000
_cell.length_b   1.000
_cell.length_c   1.000
_cell.angle_alpha   90.00
_cell.angle_beta   90.00
_cell.angle_gamma   90.00
#
_symmetry.space_group_name_H-M   'P 1'
#
loop_
_entity.id
_entity.type
_entity.pdbx_description
1 polymer ?
#
loop_
_entity_poly.entity_id
_entity_poly.type
_entity_poly.pdbx_seq_one_letter_code
_entity_poly.pdbx_strand_id
1 'polypeptide(L)'
;MIDFHSFPNRTACSVLESMRDLDKTKNYSSLLSMVEELQLFFDRMEAALGDKRDIKEWNIKRHKLKIEIKELLEKKRVLNEELGISDSNSD
;
A
#
# COMPACT_ATOMS: atom_id res chain seq x y z
N MET A 1 -15.17 25.67 3.52
CA MET A 1 -13.69 25.81 3.52
C MET A 1 -13.20 24.96 4.67
N ILE A 2 -12.56 23.82 4.39
CA ILE A 2 -12.15 22.87 5.43
C ILE A 2 -10.98 23.51 6.17
N ASP A 3 -11.17 23.76 7.46
CA ASP A 3 -10.16 24.35 8.31
C ASP A 3 -9.11 23.28 8.66
N PHE A 4 -7.94 23.37 8.04
CA PHE A 4 -6.82 22.44 8.23
C PHE A 4 -6.10 22.62 9.59
N HIS A 5 -6.58 23.52 10.45
CA HIS A 5 -6.00 23.81 11.78
C HIS A 5 -6.07 22.68 12.81
N SER A 6 -6.74 21.56 12.51
CA SER A 6 -6.89 20.43 13.44
C SER A 6 -6.12 19.16 13.01
N PHE A 7 -5.08 19.28 12.19
CA PHE A 7 -4.09 18.20 12.10
C PHE A 7 -2.98 18.46 13.12
N PRO A 8 -2.76 17.56 14.11
CA PRO A 8 -1.72 17.75 15.12
C PRO A 8 -0.30 17.74 14.53
N ASN A 9 -0.15 17.30 13.28
CA ASN A 9 1.12 17.22 12.56
C ASN A 9 1.09 18.14 11.32
N ARG A 10 2.22 18.78 11.07
CA ARG A 10 2.49 19.55 9.85
C ARG A 10 2.33 18.66 8.61
N THR A 11 1.87 19.23 7.50
CA THR A 11 1.76 18.52 6.21
C THR A 11 2.90 18.92 5.28
N ALA A 12 3.24 18.08 4.29
CA ALA A 12 4.22 18.41 3.26
C ALA A 12 3.92 19.76 2.56
N CYS A 13 2.64 20.05 2.31
CA CYS A 13 2.23 21.34 1.74
C CYS A 13 2.54 22.51 2.67
N SER A 14 2.30 22.36 3.99
CA SER A 14 2.66 23.38 4.98
C SER A 14 4.18 23.59 5.07
N VAL A 15 4.98 22.53 4.92
CA VAL A 15 6.44 22.64 4.82
C VAL A 15 6.84 23.47 3.60
N LEU A 16 6.26 23.16 2.43
CA LEU A 16 6.50 23.89 1.19
C LEU A 16 6.08 25.37 1.27
N GLU A 17 4.97 25.68 1.94
CA GLU A 17 4.55 27.06 2.18
C GLU A 17 5.59 27.83 2.99
N SER A 18 6.09 27.25 4.08
CA SER A 18 7.13 27.91 4.87
C SER A 18 8.45 28.02 4.12
N MET A 19 8.82 27.04 3.28
CA MET A 19 10.01 27.16 2.42
C MET A 19 9.88 28.35 1.45
N ARG A 20 8.67 28.62 0.91
CA ARG A 20 8.42 29.80 0.09
C ARG A 20 8.56 31.09 0.89
N ASP A 21 8.17 31.10 2.16
CA ASP A 21 8.32 32.26 3.03
C ASP A 21 9.78 32.53 3.42
N LEU A 22 10.60 31.48 3.57
CA LEU A 22 12.07 31.62 3.71
C LEU A 22 12.66 32.30 2.46
N ASP A 23 12.20 31.94 1.27
CA ASP A 23 12.69 32.58 0.03
C ASP A 23 12.24 34.03 -0.11
N LYS A 24 11.02 34.38 0.30
CA LYS A 24 10.55 35.78 0.33
C LYS A 24 11.39 36.64 1.28
N THR A 25 11.73 36.09 2.44
CA THR A 25 12.48 36.79 3.50
C THR A 25 14.00 36.69 3.31
N LYS A 26 14.48 35.90 2.34
CA LYS A 26 15.89 35.57 2.11
C LYS A 26 16.60 35.04 3.35
N ASN A 27 15.84 34.44 4.28
CA ASN A 27 16.36 33.82 5.49
C ASN A 27 16.41 32.30 5.30
N TYR A 28 17.58 31.78 4.94
CA TYR A 28 17.75 30.35 4.63
C TYR A 28 18.31 29.52 5.79
N SER A 29 18.40 30.10 6.99
CA SER A 29 18.93 29.41 8.18
C SER A 29 18.22 28.08 8.47
N SER A 30 16.92 28.01 8.20
CA SER A 30 16.07 26.83 8.44
C SER A 30 15.78 26.01 7.19
N LEU A 31 16.35 26.38 6.03
CA LEU A 31 16.01 25.75 4.74
C LEU A 31 16.35 24.26 4.73
N LEU A 32 17.54 23.90 5.23
CA LEU A 32 17.99 22.51 5.23
C LEU A 32 17.07 21.60 6.07
N SER A 33 16.68 22.06 7.26
CA SER A 33 15.75 21.31 8.12
C SER A 33 14.38 21.12 7.47
N MET A 34 13.88 22.12 6.73
CA MET A 34 12.61 21.98 5.99
C MET A 34 12.73 21.02 4.80
N VAL A 35 13.90 20.98 4.13
CA VAL A 35 14.17 20.01 3.07
C VAL A 35 14.17 18.59 3.61
N GLU A 36 14.85 18.35 4.74
CA GLU A 36 14.87 17.03 5.40
C GLU A 36 13.47 16.59 5.85
N GLU A 37 12.70 17.50 6.44
CA GLU A 37 11.31 17.24 6.83
C GLU A 37 10.45 16.87 5.62
N LEU A 38 10.60 17.62 4.51
CA LEU A 38 9.87 17.36 3.28
C LEU A 38 10.25 16.01 2.65
N GLN A 39 11.54 15.66 2.65
CA GLN A 39 12.03 14.36 2.19
C GLN A 39 11.41 13.23 3.01
N LEU A 40 11.40 13.33 4.34
CA LEU A 40 10.76 12.34 5.21
C LEU A 40 9.27 12.16 4.92
N PHE A 41 8.55 13.24 4.57
CA PHE A 41 7.15 13.12 4.15
C PHE A 41 7.01 12.36 2.84
N PHE A 42 7.84 12.65 1.84
CA PHE A 42 7.79 11.97 0.55
C PHE A 42 8.21 10.50 0.64
N ASP A 43 9.26 10.17 1.39
CA ASP A 43 9.69 8.79 1.61
C ASP A 43 8.55 7.94 2.20
N ARG A 44 7.83 8.50 3.18
CA ARG A 44 6.64 7.84 3.77
C ARG A 44 5.50 7.67 2.77
N MET A 45 5.27 8.68 1.93
CA MET A 45 4.23 8.59 0.89
C MET A 45 4.58 7.53 -0.16
N GLU A 46 5.84 7.47 -0.59
CA GLU A 46 6.33 6.49 -1.55
C GLU A 46 6.26 5.07 -0.99
N ALA A 47 6.69 4.86 0.26
CA ALA A 47 6.55 3.58 0.95
C ALA A 47 5.08 3.12 1.01
N ALA A 48 4.17 4.03 1.40
CA ALA A 48 2.73 3.72 1.45
C ALA A 48 2.12 3.42 0.06
N LEU A 49 2.63 4.02 -1.01
CA LEU A 49 2.23 3.68 -2.38
C LEU A 49 2.75 2.29 -2.79
N GLY A 50 3.98 1.94 -2.40
CA GLY A 50 4.55 0.61 -2.56
C GLY A 50 3.67 -0.46 -1.89
N ASP A 51 3.37 -0.27 -0.60
CA ASP A 51 2.51 -1.18 0.17
C ASP A 51 1.13 -1.37 -0.48
N LYS A 52 0.50 -0.28 -0.94
CA LYS A 52 -0.80 -0.35 -1.63
C LYS A 52 -0.74 -1.14 -2.92
N ARG A 53 0.33 -0.96 -3.71
CA ARG A 53 0.55 -1.73 -4.94
C ARG A 53 0.69 -3.21 -4.62
N ASP A 54 1.52 -3.54 -3.65
CA ASP A 54 1.80 -4.92 -3.28
C ASP A 54 0.52 -5.61 -2.76
N ILE A 55 -0.23 -4.97 -1.87
CA ILE A 55 -1.52 -5.48 -1.40
C ILE A 55 -2.49 -5.75 -2.56
N LYS A 56 -2.53 -4.85 -3.56
CA LYS A 56 -3.37 -5.03 -4.76
C LYS A 56 -2.95 -6.27 -5.55
N GLU A 57 -1.65 -6.44 -5.80
CA GLU A 57 -1.13 -7.61 -6.51
C GLU A 57 -1.39 -8.91 -5.76
N TRP A 58 -1.18 -8.91 -4.44
CA TRP A 58 -1.40 -10.07 -3.60
C TRP A 58 -2.87 -10.47 -3.57
N ASN A 59 -3.78 -9.50 -3.55
CA ASN A 59 -5.22 -9.77 -3.65
C ASN A 59 -5.60 -10.42 -4.98
N ILE A 60 -5.02 -9.96 -6.09
CA ILE A 60 -5.24 -10.56 -7.41
C ILE A 60 -4.70 -12.00 -7.44
N LYS A 61 -3.46 -12.22 -6.99
CA LYS A 61 -2.84 -13.55 -6.91
C LYS A 61 -3.65 -14.49 -6.04
N ARG A 62 -4.05 -14.05 -4.85
CA ARG A 62 -4.90 -14.81 -3.92
C ARG A 62 -6.22 -15.22 -4.56
N HIS A 63 -6.86 -14.33 -5.32
CA HIS A 63 -8.11 -14.64 -5.99
C HIS A 63 -7.92 -15.69 -7.10
N LYS A 64 -6.89 -15.54 -7.94
CA LYS A 64 -6.55 -16.51 -8.99
C LYS A 64 -6.25 -17.89 -8.42
N LEU A 65 -5.41 -17.97 -7.39
CA LEU A 65 -5.08 -19.24 -6.73
C LEU A 65 -6.31 -19.91 -6.11
N LYS A 66 -7.25 -19.13 -5.55
CA LYS A 66 -8.51 -19.69 -5.03
C LYS A 66 -9.37 -20.31 -6.13
N ILE A 67 -9.39 -19.73 -7.34
CA ILE A 67 -10.10 -20.30 -8.49
C ILE A 67 -9.40 -21.58 -8.93
N GLU A 68 -8.08 -21.54 -9.09
CA GLU A 68 -7.27 -22.69 -9.52
C GLU A 68 -7.41 -23.87 -8.56
N ILE A 69 -7.37 -23.64 -7.24
CA ILE A 69 -7.60 -24.70 -6.25
C ILE A 69 -8.97 -25.33 -6.42
N LYS A 70 -10.04 -24.53 -6.64
CA LYS A 70 -11.38 -25.07 -6.85
C LYS A 70 -11.45 -25.93 -8.11
N GLU A 71 -10.85 -25.48 -9.20
CA GLU A 71 -10.80 -26.24 -10.45
C GLU A 71 -10.01 -27.55 -10.30
N LEU A 72 -8.88 -27.52 -9.59
CA LEU A 72 -8.07 -28.71 -9.34
C LEU A 72 -8.78 -29.71 -8.43
N LEU A 73 -9.47 -29.23 -7.39
CA LEU A 73 -10.28 -30.08 -6.50
C LEU A 73 -11.42 -30.75 -7.27
N GLU A 74 -12.09 -30.02 -8.15
CA GLU A 74 -13.16 -30.58 -8.97
C GLU A 74 -12.63 -31.60 -9.98
N LYS A 75 -11.51 -31.31 -10.65
CA LYS A 75 -10.83 -32.28 -11.52
C LYS A 75 -10.42 -33.54 -10.76
N LYS A 76 -9.87 -33.39 -9.56
CA LYS A 76 -9.52 -34.51 -8.68
C LYS A 76 -10.76 -35.35 -8.35
N ARG A 77 -11.88 -34.71 -7.99
CA ARG A 77 -13.14 -35.39 -7.67
C ARG A 77 -13.63 -36.25 -8.84
N VAL A 78 -13.69 -35.66 -10.04
CA VAL A 78 -14.11 -36.37 -11.26
C VAL A 78 -13.18 -37.55 -11.58
N LEU A 79 -11.87 -37.35 -11.52
CA LEU A 79 -10.88 -38.43 -11.74
C LEU A 79 -11.02 -39.56 -10.71
N ASN A 80 -11.26 -39.23 -9.43
CA ASN A 80 -11.45 -40.23 -8.38
C ASN A 80 -12.74 -41.04 -8.60
N GLU A 81 -13.82 -40.39 -9.07
CA GLU A 81 -15.07 -41.07 -9.45
C GLU A 81 -14.86 -42.02 -10.64
N GLU A 82 -14.12 -41.58 -11.67
CA GLU A 82 -13.77 -42.42 -12.84
C GLU A 82 -12.90 -43.63 -12.46
N LEU A 83 -12.01 -43.47 -11.49
CA LEU A 83 -11.12 -44.52 -11.01
C LEU A 83 -11.74 -45.41 -9.92
N GLY A 84 -12.96 -45.10 -9.46
CA GLY A 84 -13.66 -45.86 -8.41
C GLY A 84 -12.99 -45.79 -7.03
N ILE A 85 -12.21 -44.73 -6.77
CA ILE A 85 -11.47 -44.54 -5.51
C ILE A 85 -12.34 -43.68 -4.58
N SER A 86 -12.88 -44.27 -3.51
CA SER A 86 -13.52 -43.50 -2.44
C SER A 86 -12.45 -42.82 -1.60
N ASP A 87 -12.42 -41.49 -1.55
CA ASP A 87 -11.50 -40.72 -0.70
C ASP A 87 -11.80 -41.02 0.79
N SER A 88 -11.12 -42.02 1.36
CA SER A 88 -11.02 -42.22 2.79
C SER A 88 -9.88 -41.33 3.30
N ASN A 89 -10.19 -40.07 3.63
CA ASN A 89 -9.51 -39.27 4.65
C ASN A 89 -10.12 -37.86 4.63
N SER A 90 -11.14 -37.70 5.47
CA SER A 90 -11.66 -36.45 5.97
C SER A 90 -11.06 -36.19 7.35
N ASP A 91 -10.11 -35.27 7.44
CA ASP A 91 -9.70 -34.56 8.66
C ASP A 91 -9.52 -33.06 8.32
#